data_AF-A0A2Z3JFV6-F1
#
_entry.id   AF-A0A2Z3JFV6-F1
#
_cell.length_a   1.000
_cell.length_b   1.000
_cell.length_c   1.000
_cell.angle_alpha   90.00
_cell.angle_beta   90.00
_cell.angle_gamma   90.00
#
_symmetry.space_group_name_H-M   'P 1'
#
loop_
_entity.id
_entity.type
_entity.pdbx_description
1 polymer ?
#
loop_
_entity_poly.entity_id
_entity_poly.type
_entity_poly.pdbx_seq_one_letter_code
_entity_poly.pdbx_strand_id
1 'polypeptide(L)' 'MAGFCRNCLAKWYRDEAELHGISLDYDQAREHIYGMSHTDWKDRYQVAAGAEQKQAFESTRSAHADTRGGN' A
#
# COMPACT_ATOMS: atom_id res chain seq x y z
N MET A 1 -7.06 -12.64 -5.87
CA MET A 1 -6.61 -11.26 -5.56
C MET A 1 -5.54 -10.89 -6.58
N ALA A 2 -5.52 -9.66 -7.10
CA ALA A 2 -4.67 -9.24 -8.22
C ALA A 2 -3.16 -9.05 -7.89
N GLY A 3 -2.65 -9.63 -6.81
CA GLY A 3 -1.25 -9.50 -6.38
C GLY A 3 -0.86 -8.14 -5.77
N PHE A 4 -1.63 -7.07 -5.98
CA PHE A 4 -1.36 -5.74 -5.40
C PHE A 4 -2.56 -5.15 -4.65
N CYS A 5 -2.29 -4.13 -3.82
CA CYS A 5 -3.31 -3.35 -3.12
C CYS A 5 -2.97 -1.85 -3.15
N ARG A 6 -3.83 -1.01 -2.57
CA ARG A 6 -3.63 0.46 -2.53
C ARG A 6 -2.30 0.87 -1.87
N ASN A 7 -1.82 0.11 -0.89
CA ASN A 7 -0.50 0.34 -0.29
C ASN A 7 0.65 0.03 -1.26
N CYS A 8 0.51 -0.94 -2.17
CA CYS A 8 1.50 -1.18 -3.23
C CYS A 8 1.57 0.03 -4.18
N LEU A 9 0.42 0.59 -4.55
CA LEU A 9 0.35 1.80 -5.36
C LEU A 9 1.02 3.00 -4.66
N ALA A 10 0.80 3.17 -3.35
CA ALA A 10 1.44 4.22 -2.58
C ALA A 10 2.97 4.11 -2.56
N LYS A 11 3.52 2.89 -2.52
CA LYS A 11 4.98 2.67 -2.62
C LYS A 11 5.51 3.06 -4.00
N TRP A 12 4.87 2.60 -5.07
CA TRP A 12 5.28 2.97 -6.43
C TRP A 12 5.14 4.47 -6.70
N TYR A 13 4.09 5.11 -6.17
CA TYR A 13 3.89 6.55 -6.29
C TYR A 13 5.00 7.35 -5.61
N ARG A 14 5.42 6.92 -4.42
CA ARG A 14 6.56 7.51 -3.71
C ARG A 14 7.86 7.28 -4.46
N ASP A 15 8.14 6.06 -4.88
CA ASP A 15 9.38 5.71 -5.57
C ASP A 15 9.52 6.49 -6.89
N GLU A 16 8.42 6.66 -7.64
CA GLU A 16 8.40 7.51 -8.83
C GLU A 16 8.60 8.99 -8.46
N ALA A 17 7.93 9.50 -7.42
CA ALA A 17 8.13 10.88 -6.96
C ALA A 17 9.60 11.18 -6.63
N GLU A 18 10.31 10.25 -5.99
CA GLU A 18 11.75 10.35 -5.72
C GLU A 18 12.56 10.47 -7.02
N LEU A 19 12.21 9.71 -8.08
CA LEU A 19 12.86 9.80 -9.39
C LEU A 19 12.64 11.16 -10.07
N HIS A 20 11.51 11.82 -9.83
CA HIS A 20 11.24 13.18 -10.30
C HIS A 20 11.79 14.28 -9.36
N GLY A 21 12.55 13.91 -8.33
CA GLY A 21 13.13 14.85 -7.36
C GLY A 21 12.11 15.45 -6.40
N ILE A 22 10.92 14.85 -6.29
CA ILE A 22 9.87 15.25 -5.37
C ILE A 22 10.04 14.42 -4.09
N SER A 23 10.42 15.09 -3.00
CA SER A 23 10.48 14.45 -1.69
C SER A 23 9.06 14.23 -1.17
N LEU A 24 8.59 12.99 -1.24
CA LEU A 24 7.28 12.57 -0.78
C LEU A 24 7.46 11.47 0.26
N ASP A 25 6.87 11.63 1.44
CA ASP A 25 6.86 10.56 2.42
C ASP A 25 5.77 9.51 2.11
N TYR A 26 5.85 8.37 2.78
CA TYR A 26 4.91 7.28 2.52
C TYR A 26 3.48 7.59 2.97
N ASP A 27 3.27 8.41 3.99
CA ASP A 27 1.93 8.77 4.43
C ASP A 27 1.28 9.79 3.50
N GLN A 28 2.05 10.76 2.98
CA GLN A 28 1.64 11.67 1.92
C GLN A 28 1.26 10.91 0.64
N ALA A 29 2.07 9.93 0.23
CA ALA A 29 1.74 9.07 -0.90
C ALA A 29 0.41 8.32 -0.68
N ARG A 30 0.14 7.90 0.55
CA ARG A 30 -1.13 7.24 0.89
C ARG A 30 -2.28 8.23 0.89
N GLU A 31 -2.10 9.46 1.35
CA GLU A 31 -3.15 10.48 1.27
C GLU A 31 -3.58 10.74 -0.17
N HIS A 32 -2.63 10.81 -1.10
CA HIS A 32 -2.93 10.93 -2.53
C HIS A 32 -3.70 9.73 -3.09
N ILE A 33 -3.35 8.51 -2.68
CA ILE A 33 -4.00 7.28 -3.16
C ILE A 33 -5.35 7.01 -2.49
N TYR A 34 -5.50 7.32 -1.21
CA TYR A 34 -6.71 7.07 -0.42
C TYR A 34 -7.71 8.24 -0.49
N GLY A 35 -7.28 9.44 -0.91
CA GLY A 35 -8.10 10.65 -0.99
C GLY A 35 -8.48 11.23 0.38
N MET A 36 -7.87 10.72 1.45
CA MET A 36 -8.07 11.13 2.85
C MET A 36 -6.87 10.67 3.69
N SER A 37 -6.73 11.20 4.91
CA SER A 37 -5.69 10.75 5.83
C SER A 37 -5.82 9.25 6.10
N HIS A 38 -4.68 8.56 6.17
CA HIS A 38 -4.69 7.12 6.46
C HIS A 38 -5.39 6.83 7.80
N THR A 39 -5.26 7.73 8.77
CA THR A 39 -5.90 7.64 10.08
C THR A 39 -7.42 7.71 9.95
N ASP A 40 -7.96 8.69 9.21
CA ASP A 40 -9.40 8.82 8.99
C ASP A 40 -9.99 7.63 8.23
N TRP A 41 -9.27 7.11 7.25
CA TRP A 41 -9.72 5.92 6.51
C TRP A 41 -9.72 4.68 7.41
N LYS A 42 -8.67 4.52 8.23
CA LYS A 42 -8.52 3.41 9.17
C LYS A 42 -9.64 3.42 10.19
N ASP A 43 -9.94 4.58 10.76
CA ASP A 43 -10.98 4.72 11.78
C ASP A 43 -12.39 4.48 11.23
N ARG A 44 -12.64 4.84 9.97
CA ARG A 44 -13.96 4.70 9.35
C ARG A 44 -14.21 3.34 8.70
N TYR A 45 -13.18 2.67 8.20
CA TYR A 45 -13.36 1.54 7.28
C TYR A 45 -12.49 0.31 7.56
N GLN A 46 -11.46 0.39 8.42
CA GLN A 46 -10.56 -0.75 8.62
C GLN A 46 -11.13 -1.75 9.63
N VAL A 47 -11.67 -2.86 9.13
CA VAL A 47 -12.04 -4.02 9.94
C VAL A 47 -10.82 -4.91 10.17
N ALA A 48 -10.70 -5.50 11.36
CA ALA A 48 -9.64 -6.45 11.67
C ALA A 48 -9.73 -7.67 10.74
N ALA A 49 -8.59 -8.06 10.16
CA ALA A 49 -8.53 -9.26 9.33
C ALA A 49 -8.84 -10.52 10.16
N GLY A 50 -9.78 -11.33 9.68
CA GLY A 50 -10.07 -12.65 10.25
C GLY A 50 -8.89 -13.61 10.11
N ALA A 51 -8.87 -14.68 10.92
CA ALA A 51 -7.78 -15.67 10.90
C ALA A 51 -7.55 -16.27 9.50
N GLU A 52 -8.63 -16.57 8.78
CA GLU A 52 -8.57 -17.10 7.41
C GLU A 52 -7.99 -16.10 6.41
N GLN A 53 -8.30 -14.81 6.56
CA GLN A 53 -7.74 -13.76 5.70
C GLN A 53 -6.24 -13.57 5.93
N LYS A 54 -5.77 -13.70 7.17
CA LYS A 54 -4.33 -13.67 7.49
C LYS A 54 -3.62 -14.87 6.89
N GLN A 55 -4.20 -16.06 7.00
CA GLN A 55 -3.62 -17.28 6.48
C GLN A 55 -3.57 -17.29 4.93
N ALA A 56 -4.62 -16.79 4.27
CA ALA A 56 -4.64 -16.59 2.81
C ALA A 56 -3.61 -15.54 2.34
N PHE A 57 -3.36 -14.50 3.15
CA PHE A 57 -2.33 -13.52 2.87
C PHE A 57 -0.92 -14.15 2.95
N GLU A 58 -0.66 -15.00 3.95
CA GLU A 58 0.61 -15.72 4.08
C GLU A 58 0.83 -16.72 2.95
N SER A 59 -0.20 -17.50 2.58
CA SER A 59 -0.09 -18.51 1.52
C SER A 59 0.13 -17.91 0.13
N THR A 60 -0.33 -16.68 -0.10
CA THR A 60 -0.17 -15.97 -1.37
C THR A 60 1.04 -15.05 -1.42
N ARG A 61 1.90 -15.07 -0.40
CA ARG A 61 3.05 -14.15 -0.26
C ARG A 61 4.00 -14.18 -1.46
N SER A 62 4.17 -15.33 -2.11
CA SER A 62 5.00 -15.47 -3.32
C SER A 62 4.40 -14.80 -4.56
N ALA A 63 3.11 -14.50 -4.56
CA ALA A 63 2.38 -13.83 -5.64
C ALA A 63 2.08 -12.35 -5.33
N HIS A 64 2.61 -11.80 -4.23
CA HIS A 64 2.48 -10.38 -3.92
C HIS A 64 3.35 -9.57 -4.87
N ALA A 65 2.83 -8.42 -5.31
CA ALA A 65 3.52 -7.50 -6.19
C ALA A 65 4.83 -7.05 -5.53
N ASP A 66 5.90 -7.07 -6.31
CA ASP A 66 7.17 -6.54 -5.84
C ASP A 66 7.04 -5.01 -5.66
N THR A 67 7.33 -4.57 -4.45
CA THR A 67 7.29 -3.16 -4.07
C THR A 67 8.67 -2.64 -3.70
N ARG A 68 9.73 -3.39 -4.05
CA ARG A 68 11.09 -2.88 -4.10
C ARG A 68 11.17 -2.00 -5.35
N GLY A 69 10.99 -0.70 -5.17
CA GLY A 69 11.27 0.26 -6.22
C GLY A 69 12.71 0.13 -6.68
N GLY A 70 12.90 -0.03 -7.98
CA GLY A 70 14.20 0.09 -8.65
C GLY A 70 15.19 -1.04 -8.39
N ASN A 71 15.17 -2.03 -9.30
CA ASN A 71 16.13 -3.13 -9.53
C ASN A 71 15.94 -4.41 -8.70
#